data_AF-A0A961QS65-F1
#
_entry.id   AF-A0A961QS65-F1
#
_cell.length_a   1.000
_cell.length_b   1.000
_cell.length_c   1.000
_cell.angle_alpha   90.00
_cell.angle_beta   90.00
_cell.angle_gamma   90.00
#
_symmetry.space_group_name_H-M   'P 1'
#
loop_
_entity.id
_entity.type
_entity.pdbx_description
1 polymer ?
#
loop_
_entity_poly.entity_id
_entity_poly.type
_entity_poly.pdbx_seq_one_letter_code
_entity_poly.pdbx_strand_id
1 'polypeptide(L)'
;DVDLLFVTPYKQTPWGESLIETVLYCLWDLRLKVGHSARTVDDCLRLARGDTSIRTSLLEHRFVWGAEPLAERLDERLWTELFEGTGPEFVELKLAERAT
;
A
#
# COMPACT_ATOMS: atom_id res chain seq x y z
N ASP A 1 9.85 13.42 0.17
CA ASP A 1 9.08 12.44 0.96
C ASP A 1 8.90 11.24 0.07
N VAL A 2 9.14 10.03 0.57
CA VAL A 2 8.96 8.78 -0.18
C VAL A 2 8.10 7.86 0.66
N ASP A 3 7.04 7.30 0.08
CA ASP A 3 6.19 6.33 0.76
C ASP A 3 6.50 4.91 0.29
N LEU A 4 6.75 4.01 1.23
CA LEU A 4 7.07 2.61 0.97
C LEU A 4 5.98 1.67 1.51
N LEU A 5 5.47 0.82 0.62
CA LEU A 5 4.61 -0.29 1.00
C LEU A 5 5.43 -1.59 0.97
N PHE A 6 5.62 -2.20 2.14
CA PHE A 6 6.17 -3.53 2.27
C PHE A 6 5.03 -4.55 2.21
N VAL A 7 5.00 -5.37 1.15
CA VAL A 7 3.95 -6.37 0.94
C VAL A 7 4.46 -7.74 1.40
N THR A 8 3.70 -8.42 2.25
CA THR A 8 4.00 -9.79 2.68
C THR A 8 2.92 -10.79 2.24
N PRO A 9 3.29 -12.04 1.95
CA PRO A 9 2.33 -13.06 1.50
C PRO A 9 1.38 -13.53 2.60
N TYR A 10 1.76 -13.34 3.87
CA TYR A 10 1.00 -13.66 5.07
C TYR A 10 1.42 -12.73 6.21
N LYS A 11 0.89 -12.96 7.42
CA LYS A 11 1.16 -12.15 8.61
C LYS A 11 2.66 -11.92 8.83
N GLN A 12 3.02 -10.71 9.25
CA GLN A 12 4.40 -10.34 9.58
C GLN A 12 5.03 -11.34 10.54
N THR A 13 6.30 -11.64 10.28
CA THR A 13 7.14 -12.48 11.14
C THR A 13 8.22 -11.60 11.78
N PRO A 14 8.80 -12.01 12.92
CA PRO A 14 9.90 -11.26 13.54
C PRO A 14 11.08 -11.00 12.59
N TRP A 15 11.33 -11.95 11.68
CA TRP A 15 12.36 -11.78 10.65
C TRP A 15 11.98 -10.70 9.63
N GLY A 16 10.73 -10.69 9.17
CA GLY A 16 10.22 -9.66 8.26
C GLY A 16 10.25 -8.27 8.88
N GLU A 17 9.87 -8.15 10.15
CA GLU A 17 9.95 -6.89 10.91
C GLU A 17 11.39 -6.39 11.01
N SER A 18 12.34 -7.27 11.38
CA SER A 18 13.76 -6.93 11.46
C SER A 18 14.34 -6.48 10.11
N LEU A 19 13.91 -7.13 9.02
CA LEU A 19 14.33 -6.75 7.66
C LEU A 19 13.82 -5.35 7.29
N ILE A 20 12.54 -5.08 7.55
CA ILE A 20 11.92 -3.78 7.29
C ILE A 20 12.62 -2.69 8.10
N GLU A 21 12.86 -2.91 9.39
CA GLU A 21 13.61 -1.96 10.23
C GLU A 21 15.01 -1.68 9.67
N THR A 22 15.74 -2.73 9.25
CA THR A 22 17.07 -2.57 8.67
C THR A 22 17.04 -1.70 7.40
N VAL A 23 16.07 -1.93 6.51
CA VAL A 23 15.90 -1.11 5.31
C VAL A 23 15.58 0.35 5.69
N LEU A 24 14.70 0.57 6.66
CA LEU A 24 14.33 1.90 7.11
C LEU A 24 15.51 2.65 7.73
N TYR A 25 16.36 1.99 8.53
CA TYR A 25 17.59 2.58 9.06
C TYR A 25 18.53 3.02 7.94
N CYS A 26 18.74 2.18 6.92
CA CYS A 26 19.55 2.55 5.76
C CYS A 26 19.00 3.81 5.05
N LEU A 27 17.69 3.89 4.85
CA LEU A 27 17.07 5.06 4.19
C LEU A 27 17.16 6.32 5.06
N TRP A 28 17.08 6.15 6.38
CA TRP A 28 17.25 7.25 7.33
C TRP A 28 18.69 7.79 7.34
N ASP A 29 19.69 6.92 7.30
CA ASP A 29 21.10 7.32 7.20
C ASP A 29 21.37 8.12 5.91
N LEU A 30 20.65 7.80 4.83
CA LEU A 30 20.64 8.56 3.58
C LEU A 30 19.86 9.88 3.66
N ARG A 31 19.35 10.23 4.84
CA ARG A 31 18.52 11.42 5.13
C ARG A 31 17.24 11.51 4.30
N LEU A 32 16.69 10.37 3.88
CA LEU A 32 15.39 10.34 3.23
C LEU A 32 14.29 10.44 4.29
N LYS A 33 13.30 11.29 4.03
CA LYS A 33 12.04 11.29 4.77
C LYS A 33 11.14 10.20 4.16
N VAL A 34 10.88 9.16 4.95
CA VAL A 34 10.17 7.97 4.50
C VAL A 34 8.89 7.74 5.32
N GLY A 35 7.75 7.76 4.66
CA GLY A 35 6.53 7.13 5.17
C GLY A 35 6.55 5.65 4.81
N HIS A 36 6.02 4.77 5.68
CA HIS A 36 5.98 3.35 5.36
C HIS A 36 4.78 2.62 5.95
N SER A 37 4.44 1.48 5.36
CA SER A 37 3.51 0.52 5.93
C SER A 37 3.90 -0.90 5.53
N ALA A 38 3.57 -1.89 6.38
CA ALA A 38 3.83 -3.30 6.14
C ALA A 38 2.50 -4.08 6.20
N ARG A 39 2.10 -4.71 5.09
CA ARG A 39 0.74 -5.25 4.92
C ARG A 39 0.72 -6.52 4.09
N THR A 40 -0.28 -7.35 4.34
CA THR A 40 -0.66 -8.40 3.38
C THR A 40 -1.50 -7.83 2.24
N VAL A 41 -1.65 -8.58 1.15
CA VAL A 41 -2.58 -8.20 0.07
C VAL A 41 -4.01 -8.04 0.59
N ASP A 42 -4.44 -8.91 1.51
CA ASP A 42 -5.76 -8.82 2.14
C ASP A 42 -5.92 -7.57 3.01
N ASP A 43 -4.88 -7.19 3.75
CA ASP A 43 -4.88 -5.94 4.52
C ASP A 43 -4.95 -4.71 3.62
N CYS A 44 -4.24 -4.70 2.49
CA CYS A 44 -4.30 -3.62 1.51
C CYS A 44 -5.75 -3.40 1.03
N LEU A 45 -6.42 -4.47 0.59
CA LEU A 45 -7.81 -4.41 0.14
C LEU A 45 -8.76 -3.96 1.25
N ARG A 46 -8.67 -4.59 2.42
CA ARG A 46 -9.54 -4.29 3.56
C ARG A 46 -9.42 -2.83 4.01
N LEU A 47 -8.20 -2.33 4.14
CA LEU A 47 -7.96 -0.95 4.59
C LEU A 47 -8.36 0.06 3.52
N ALA A 48 -8.10 -0.22 2.24
CA ALA A 48 -8.45 0.70 1.16
C ALA A 48 -9.96 0.83 0.91
N ARG A 49 -10.76 -0.17 1.30
CA ARG A 49 -12.23 -0.06 1.28
C ARG A 49 -12.74 0.93 2.34
N GLY A 50 -12.04 1.09 3.46
CA GLY A 50 -12.44 1.97 4.55
C GLY A 50 -11.76 3.33 4.57
N ASP A 51 -10.72 3.54 3.77
CA ASP A 51 -9.91 4.75 3.77
C ASP A 51 -9.54 5.15 2.35
N THR A 52 -10.10 6.28 1.91
CA THR A 52 -9.94 6.79 0.56
C THR A 52 -8.52 7.31 0.31
N SER A 53 -7.76 7.72 1.33
CA SER A 53 -6.36 8.12 1.20
C SER A 53 -5.45 6.91 0.94
N ILE A 54 -5.70 5.79 1.64
CA ILE A 54 -5.02 4.52 1.38
C ILE A 54 -5.35 4.02 -0.03
N ARG A 55 -6.63 4.05 -0.41
CA ARG A 55 -7.08 3.65 -1.75
C ARG A 55 -6.41 4.45 -2.86
N THR A 56 -6.30 5.77 -2.68
CA THR A 56 -5.60 6.65 -3.63
C THR A 56 -4.11 6.27 -3.72
N SER A 57 -3.46 6.04 -2.58
CA SER A 57 -2.04 5.65 -2.55
C SER A 57 -1.78 4.31 -3.25
N LEU A 58 -2.69 3.34 -3.10
CA LEU A 58 -2.62 2.06 -3.80
C LEU A 58 -2.94 2.16 -5.30
N LEU A 59 -3.69 3.17 -5.74
CA LEU A 59 -3.94 3.38 -7.17
C LEU A 59 -2.67 3.83 -7.89
N GLU A 60 -1.79 4.56 -7.20
CA GLU A 60 -0.57 5.15 -7.75
C GLU A 60 0.69 4.33 -7.41
N HIS A 61 0.55 3.18 -6.77
CA HIS A 61 1.69 2.38 -6.33
C HIS A 61 2.50 1.85 -7.52
N ARG A 62 3.79 1.60 -7.28
CA ARG A 62 4.71 1.08 -8.29
C ARG A 62 5.60 0.03 -7.67
N PHE A 63 5.83 -1.07 -8.39
CA PHE A 63 6.80 -2.07 -7.99
C PHE A 63 8.21 -1.47 -8.00
N VAL A 64 8.97 -1.73 -6.93
CA VAL A 64 10.37 -1.27 -6.78
C VAL A 64 11.31 -2.46 -6.70
N TRP A 65 11.03 -3.40 -5.79
CA TRP A 65 11.87 -4.57 -5.57
C TRP A 65 11.14 -5.66 -4.78
N GLY A 66 11.56 -6.92 -4.94
CA GLY A 66 11.11 -8.05 -4.13
C GLY A 66 10.58 -9.20 -4.98
N ALA A 67 9.61 -9.94 -4.45
CA ALA A 67 8.98 -11.05 -5.15
C ALA A 67 7.95 -10.53 -6.17
N GLU A 68 8.31 -10.51 -7.45
CA GLU A 68 7.43 -10.08 -8.55
C GLU A 68 6.06 -10.79 -8.53
N PRO A 69 5.94 -12.11 -8.32
CA PRO A 69 4.62 -12.76 -8.27
C PRO A 69 3.70 -12.24 -7.15
N LEU A 70 4.27 -11.73 -6.06
CA LEU A 70 3.48 -11.13 -4.98
C LEU A 70 3.00 -9.72 -5.35
N ALA A 71 3.82 -8.96 -6.08
CA ALA A 71 3.46 -7.65 -6.59
C ALA A 71 2.36 -7.78 -7.67
N GLU A 72 2.52 -8.70 -8.62
CA GLU A 72 1.50 -9.01 -9.63
C GLU A 72 0.17 -9.42 -8.98
N ARG A 73 0.23 -10.27 -7.95
CA ARG A 73 -0.96 -10.65 -7.19
C ARG A 73 -1.61 -9.47 -6.47
N LEU A 74 -0.83 -8.51 -5.96
CA LEU A 74 -1.38 -7.28 -5.38
C LEU A 74 -2.09 -6.46 -6.47
N ASP A 75 -1.43 -6.21 -7.60
CA ASP A 75 -1.95 -5.46 -8.74
C ASP A 75 -3.27 -6.05 -9.24
N GLU A 76 -3.28 -7.35 -9.56
CA GLU A 76 -4.46 -8.05 -10.08
C GLU A 76 -5.66 -7.93 -9.13
N ARG A 77 -5.42 -8.14 -7.84
CA ARG A 77 -6.49 -8.10 -6.84
C ARG A 77 -6.98 -6.70 -6.56
N LEU A 78 -6.10 -5.71 -6.54
CA LEU A 78 -6.52 -4.31 -6.42
C LEU A 78 -7.39 -3.91 -7.62
N TRP A 79 -6.98 -4.28 -8.84
CA TRP A 79 -7.74 -3.93 -10.03
C TRP A 79 -9.11 -4.58 -10.05
N THR A 80 -9.17 -5.90 -9.84
CA THR A 80 -10.41 -6.68 -9.91
C THR A 80 -11.36 -6.49 -8.72
N GLU A 81 -10.84 -6.27 -7.50
CA GLU A 81 -11.68 -6.25 -6.29
C GLU A 81 -11.87 -4.86 -5.66
N LEU A 82 -11.12 -3.85 -6.11
CA LEU A 82 -11.15 -2.52 -5.50
C LEU A 82 -11.35 -1.38 -6.51
N PHE A 83 -10.84 -1.48 -7.73
CA PHE A 83 -10.86 -0.36 -8.68
C PHE A 83 -11.83 -0.53 -9.84
N GLU A 84 -11.97 -1.74 -10.38
CA GLU A 84 -12.93 -2.02 -11.44
C GLU A 84 -14.37 -1.86 -10.91
N GLY A 85 -15.19 -1.08 -11.62
CA GLY A 85 -16.61 -0.88 -11.29
C GLY A 85 -16.92 0.04 -10.10
N THR A 86 -15.92 0.49 -9.35
CA THR A 86 -16.08 1.29 -8.11
C THR A 86 -15.63 2.75 -8.27
N GLY A 87 -15.39 3.20 -9.51
CA GLY A 87 -14.98 4.57 -9.84
C GLY A 87 -15.99 5.65 -9.43
N PRO A 88 -17.30 5.52 -9.74
CA PRO A 88 -18.30 6.50 -9.34
C PRO A 88 -18.39 6.70 -7.81
N GLU A 89 -18.44 5.59 -7.06
CA GLU A 89 -18.44 5.59 -5.59
C GLU A 89 -17.18 6.28 -5.03
N PHE A 90 -16.02 6.03 -5.63
CA PHE A 90 -14.77 6.68 -5.23
C PHE A 90 -14.79 8.20 -5.44
N VAL A 91 -15.37 8.67 -6.54
CA VAL A 91 -15.52 10.11 -6.80
C VAL A 91 -16.47 10.74 -5.79
N GLU A 92 -17.59 10.10 -5.46
CA GLU A 92 -18.53 10.57 -4.44
C GLU A 92 -17.87 10.68 -3.06
N LEU A 93 -17.11 9.66 -2.64
CA LEU A 93 -16.32 9.69 -1.41
C LEU A 93 -15.33 10.86 -1.39
N LYS A 94 -14.59 11.09 -2.49
CA LYS A 94 -13.66 12.21 -2.61
C LYS A 94 -14.34 13.58 -2.60
N LEU A 95 -15.55 13.69 -3.13
CA LEU A 95 -16.34 14.93 -3.07
C LEU A 95 -16.85 15.20 -1.65
N ALA A 96 -17.29 14.16 -0.93
CA ALA A 96 -17.73 14.27 0.45
C ALA A 96 -16.61 14.69 1.42
N GLU A 97 -15.38 14.18 1.23
CA GLU A 97 -14.19 14.60 2.00
C GLU A 97 -13.92 16.11 1.92
N ARG A 98 -14.26 16.77 0.80
CA ARG A 98 -14.02 18.21 0.58
C ARG A 98 -15.12 19.12 1.15
N ALA A 99 -16.28 18.55 1.48
CA ALA A 99 -17.43 19.28 1.98
C ALA A 99 -17.41 19.46 3.51
N THR A 100 -16.41 18.91 4.20
CA THR A 100 -16.18 19.00 5.65
C THR A 100 -14.96 19.86 5.93
#